data_AF-A0A914Z013-F1
#
_entry.id   AF-A0A914Z013-F1
#
_cell.length_a   1.000
_cell.length_b   1.000
_cell.length_c   1.000
_cell.angle_alpha   90.00
_cell.angle_beta   90.00
_cell.angle_gamma   90.00
#
_symmetry.space_group_name_H-M   'P 1'
#
loop_
_entity.id
_entity.type
_entity.pdbx_description
1 polymer ?
#
loop_
_entity_poly.entity_id
_entity_poly.type
_entity_poly.pdbx_seq_one_letter_code
_entity_poly.pdbx_strand_id
1 'polypeptide(L)'
;MSYIGIIAKCILESPGKRILLSELYEWILTQYPYFRYRGQGWRNSVRHNLSLNECFVKAGRAANGKSSYWTIHPANIEDFSRGDFRRKQAQWKVKSHDVQIFANQFAPFPMLPFWHSIQSHHPFQSPSKITVAKKPSNFDVASLLKND
;
A
#
# COMPACT_ATOMS: atom_id res chain seq x y z
N MET A 1 14.54 12.67 5.37
CA MET A 1 13.07 12.50 5.45
C MET A 1 12.58 11.92 4.13
N SER A 2 11.73 10.89 4.13
CA SER A 2 11.14 10.33 2.90
C SER A 2 10.01 11.21 2.37
N TYR A 3 9.67 11.10 1.08
CA TYR A 3 8.49 11.79 0.53
C TYR A 3 7.20 11.41 1.27
N ILE A 4 7.06 10.14 1.68
CA ILE A 4 5.94 9.67 2.50
C ILE A 4 5.87 10.48 3.80
N GLY A 5 6.99 10.62 4.53
CA GLY A 5 7.01 11.38 5.78
C GLY A 5 6.73 12.87 5.57
N ILE A 6 7.24 13.47 4.50
CA ILE A 6 6.96 14.88 4.14
C ILE A 6 5.46 15.10 3.89
N ILE A 7 4.86 14.25 3.05
CA ILE A 7 3.43 14.35 2.70
C ILE A 7 2.57 14.09 3.94
N ALA A 8 2.89 13.05 4.72
CA ALA A 8 2.17 12.70 5.94
C ALA A 8 2.19 13.86 6.95
N LYS A 9 3.35 14.46 7.20
CA LYS A 9 3.47 15.59 8.10
C LYS A 9 2.61 16.78 7.63
N CYS A 10 2.67 17.12 6.35
CA CYS A 10 1.84 18.19 5.78
C CYS A 10 0.35 17.95 6.01
N ILE A 11 -0.14 16.73 5.74
CA ILE A 11 -1.55 16.37 5.94
C ILE A 11 -1.92 16.38 7.43
N LEU A 12 -1.03 15.95 8.32
CA LEU A 12 -1.30 15.96 9.76
C LEU A 12 -1.36 17.38 10.33
N GLU A 13 -0.58 18.31 9.79
CA GLU A 13 -0.59 19.73 10.20
C GLU A 13 -1.75 20.51 9.57
N SER A 14 -2.33 20.02 8.48
CA SER A 14 -3.39 20.73 7.79
C SER A 14 -4.75 20.64 8.52
N PRO A 15 -5.56 21.71 8.45
CA PRO A 15 -6.90 21.69 9.01
C PRO A 15 -7.75 20.62 8.31
N GLY A 16 -8.46 19.81 9.09
CA GLY A 16 -9.30 18.73 8.57
C GLY A 16 -8.50 17.53 8.03
N LYS A 17 -7.19 17.42 8.32
CA LYS A 17 -6.34 16.28 7.96
C LYS A 17 -6.39 15.94 6.47
N ARG A 18 -6.49 16.98 5.63
CA ARG A 18 -6.51 16.87 4.17
C ARG A 18 -5.81 18.07 3.56
N ILE A 19 -5.21 17.89 2.39
CA ILE A 19 -4.44 18.94 1.72
C ILE A 19 -4.70 18.95 0.22
N LEU A 20 -4.65 20.13 -0.41
CA LEU A 20 -4.59 20.23 -1.86
C LEU A 20 -3.16 20.01 -2.37
N LEU A 21 -3.03 19.50 -3.59
CA LEU A 21 -1.72 19.31 -4.21
C LEU A 21 -0.93 20.62 -4.35
N SER A 22 -1.61 21.74 -4.60
CA SER A 22 -1.01 23.08 -4.67
C SER A 22 -0.46 23.52 -3.31
N GLU A 23 -1.28 23.39 -2.26
CA GLU A 23 -0.91 23.75 -0.89
C GLU A 23 0.25 22.88 -0.38
N LEU A 24 0.27 21.60 -0.75
CA LEU A 24 1.38 20.71 -0.44
C LEU A 24 2.70 21.21 -1.04
N TYR A 25 2.70 21.72 -2.27
CA TYR A 25 3.90 22.29 -2.86
C TYR A 25 4.39 23.52 -2.09
N GLU A 26 3.48 24.41 -1.72
CA GLU A 26 3.79 25.63 -0.96
C GLU A 26 4.31 25.29 0.44
N TRP A 27 3.64 24.38 1.15
CA TRP A 27 4.07 23.91 2.47
C TRP A 27 5.47 23.29 2.42
N ILE A 28 5.77 22.45 1.41
CA ILE A 28 7.12 21.87 1.24
C ILE A 28 8.17 22.96 1.05
N LEU A 29 7.89 23.98 0.24
CA LEU A 29 8.82 25.09 -0.01
C LEU A 29 9.02 25.97 1.23
N THR A 30 8.04 26.04 2.12
CA THR A 30 8.13 26.75 3.40
C THR A 30 8.92 25.95 4.43
N GLN A 31 8.61 24.67 4.63
CA GLN A 31 9.24 23.83 5.66
C GLN A 31 10.63 23.32 5.27
N TYR A 32 10.88 23.14 3.97
CA TYR A 32 12.13 22.58 3.45
C TYR A 32 12.69 23.50 2.35
N PRO A 33 13.33 24.63 2.70
CA PRO A 33 13.82 25.63 1.74
C PRO A 33 14.75 25.06 0.65
N TYR A 34 15.43 23.95 0.93
CA TYR A 34 16.20 23.17 -0.04
C TYR A 34 15.47 22.91 -1.37
N PHE A 35 14.15 22.65 -1.35
CA PHE A 35 13.39 22.35 -2.57
C PHE A 35 13.23 23.55 -3.51
N ARG A 36 13.46 24.79 -3.04
CA ARG A 36 13.38 26.01 -3.87
C ARG A 36 14.39 25.99 -5.02
N TYR A 37 15.55 25.37 -4.80
CA TYR A 37 16.67 25.36 -5.77
C TYR A 37 16.79 24.04 -6.55
N ARG A 38 15.91 23.05 -6.32
CA ARG A 38 16.00 21.70 -6.91
C ARG A 38 15.22 21.55 -8.23
N GLY A 39 14.81 22.67 -8.83
CA GLY A 39 13.95 22.68 -10.02
C GLY A 39 12.57 22.09 -9.74
N GLN A 40 11.85 21.69 -10.80
CA GLN A 40 10.46 21.21 -10.69
C GLN A 40 10.32 19.68 -10.57
N GLY A 41 11.42 18.93 -10.69
CA GLY A 41 11.41 17.46 -10.75
C GLY A 41 10.83 16.80 -9.49
N TRP A 42 11.07 17.38 -8.31
CA TRP A 42 10.53 16.86 -7.05
C TRP A 42 9.01 16.88 -6.98
N ARG A 43 8.33 17.80 -7.68
CA ARG A 43 6.86 17.83 -7.75
C ARG A 43 6.32 16.57 -8.42
N ASN A 44 7.07 16.01 -9.37
CA ASN A 44 6.70 14.74 -9.98
C ASN A 44 6.83 13.58 -8.99
N SER A 45 7.92 13.55 -8.22
CA SER A 45 8.09 12.57 -7.15
C SER A 45 6.98 12.65 -6.10
N VAL A 46 6.52 13.85 -5.75
CA VAL A 46 5.38 14.04 -4.83
C VAL A 46 4.10 13.45 -5.42
N ARG A 47 3.73 13.81 -6.65
CA ARG A 47 2.53 13.25 -7.32
C ARG A 47 2.59 11.74 -7.45
N HIS A 48 3.76 11.22 -7.83
CA HIS A 48 4.00 9.79 -7.90
C HIS A 48 3.77 9.10 -6.56
N ASN A 49 4.30 9.65 -5.45
CA ASN A 49 4.12 9.07 -4.12
C ASN A 49 2.67 9.10 -3.64
N LEU A 50 1.92 10.15 -3.97
CA LEU A 50 0.49 10.23 -3.65
C LEU A 50 -0.31 9.11 -4.32
N SER A 51 0.01 8.79 -5.58
CA SER A 51 -0.68 7.73 -6.32
C SER A 51 -0.14 6.33 -6.03
N LEU A 52 1.15 6.18 -5.72
CA LEU A 52 1.80 4.88 -5.55
C LEU A 52 1.60 4.29 -4.15
N ASN A 53 1.42 5.11 -3.11
CA ASN A 53 1.26 4.61 -1.75
C ASN A 53 -0.21 4.65 -1.34
N GLU A 54 -0.77 3.47 -1.07
CA GLU A 54 -2.15 3.27 -0.59
C GLU A 54 -2.45 4.01 0.72
N CYS A 55 -1.43 4.45 1.46
CA CYS A 55 -1.61 5.27 2.65
C CYS A 55 -2.11 6.69 2.36
N PHE A 56 -2.10 7.14 1.10
CA PHE A 56 -2.67 8.41 0.67
C PHE A 56 -3.88 8.18 -0.23
N VAL A 57 -5.00 8.79 0.13
CA VAL A 57 -6.28 8.61 -0.58
C VAL A 57 -6.91 9.95 -0.94
N LYS A 58 -7.72 9.95 -2.01
CA LYS A 58 -8.45 11.15 -2.45
C LYS A 58 -9.67 11.38 -1.57
N ALA A 59 -9.82 12.59 -1.03
CA ALA A 59 -10.90 12.99 -0.10
C ALA A 59 -11.87 14.01 -0.74
N GLY A 60 -12.30 13.75 -1.97
CA GLY A 60 -13.18 14.64 -2.73
C GLY A 60 -12.45 15.71 -3.55
N ARG A 61 -13.23 16.56 -4.23
CA ARG A 61 -12.72 17.67 -5.05
C ARG A 61 -12.78 18.99 -4.29
N ALA A 62 -11.84 19.88 -4.58
CA ALA A 62 -11.94 21.28 -4.17
C ALA A 62 -13.20 21.93 -4.76
N ALA A 63 -13.74 22.95 -4.10
CA ALA A 63 -14.94 23.66 -4.55
C ALA A 63 -14.80 24.24 -5.97
N ASN A 64 -13.58 24.65 -6.34
CA ASN A 64 -13.26 25.14 -7.69
C ASN A 64 -13.08 24.03 -8.74
N GLY A 65 -13.19 22.75 -8.37
CA GLY A 65 -13.05 21.59 -9.25
C GLY A 65 -11.62 21.32 -9.78
N LYS A 66 -10.66 22.21 -9.53
CA LYS A 66 -9.32 22.19 -10.14
C LYS A 66 -8.42 21.05 -9.64
N SER A 67 -8.57 20.68 -8.37
CA SER A 67 -7.75 19.64 -7.74
C SER A 67 -8.58 18.80 -6.75
N SER A 68 -8.04 17.65 -6.39
CA SER A 68 -8.60 16.80 -5.33
C SER A 68 -7.86 17.03 -4.03
N TYR A 69 -8.58 16.89 -2.92
CA TYR A 69 -7.96 16.76 -1.61
C TYR A 69 -7.29 15.39 -1.48
N TRP A 70 -6.16 15.37 -0.82
CA TRP A 70 -5.46 14.17 -0.39
C TRP A 70 -5.47 14.07 1.12
N THR A 71 -5.71 12.88 1.65
CA THR A 71 -5.69 12.59 3.08
C THR A 71 -4.91 11.30 3.34
N ILE A 72 -4.64 11.02 4.61
CA ILE A 72 -4.05 9.77 5.05
C ILE A 72 -5.17 8.75 5.23
N HIS A 73 -4.95 7.55 4.72
CA HIS A 73 -5.87 6.44 4.92
C HIS A 73 -6.06 6.16 6.43
N PRO A 74 -7.30 5.94 6.92
CA PRO A 74 -7.58 5.79 8.36
C PRO A 74 -6.67 4.80 9.10
N ALA A 75 -6.36 3.67 8.48
CA ALA A 75 -5.46 2.64 9.03
C ALA A 75 -4.03 3.12 9.35
N ASN A 76 -3.60 4.27 8.83
CA ASN A 76 -2.24 4.79 8.98
C ASN A 76 -2.16 6.09 9.80
N ILE A 77 -3.29 6.70 10.18
CA ILE A 77 -3.30 8.01 10.85
C ILE A 77 -2.53 7.95 12.18
N GLU A 78 -2.76 6.93 12.99
CA GLU A 78 -2.12 6.77 14.30
C GLU A 78 -0.60 6.60 14.17
N ASP A 79 -0.14 5.70 13.30
CA ASP A 79 1.29 5.48 13.08
C ASP A 79 1.99 6.75 12.57
N PHE A 80 1.37 7.43 11.62
CA PHE A 80 1.94 8.64 11.04
C PHE A 80 1.97 9.76 12.08
N SER A 81 0.99 9.83 12.98
CA SER A 81 1.00 10.79 14.10
C SER A 81 2.15 10.53 15.09
N ARG A 82 2.59 9.28 15.24
CA ARG A 82 3.76 8.89 16.03
C ARG A 82 5.08 9.03 15.27
N GLY A 83 5.04 9.42 14.00
CA GLY A 83 6.23 9.56 13.15
C GLY A 83 6.68 8.26 12.46
N ASP A 84 5.89 7.18 12.51
CA ASP A 84 6.19 5.94 11.81
C ASP A 84 5.72 6.00 10.35
N PHE A 85 6.62 6.40 9.46
CA PHE A 85 6.35 6.53 8.03
C PHE A 85 6.83 5.32 7.21
N ARG A 86 6.95 4.13 7.81
CA ARG A 86 7.46 2.93 7.14
C ARG A 86 6.46 2.40 6.10
N ARG A 87 6.82 2.56 4.82
CA ARG A 87 5.99 2.18 3.67
C ARG A 87 5.42 0.75 3.74
N LYS A 88 6.26 -0.25 4.01
CA LYS A 88 5.83 -1.68 3.99
C LYS A 88 4.72 -1.93 5.00
N GLN A 89 4.85 -1.39 6.20
CA GLN A 89 3.84 -1.53 7.25
C GLN A 89 2.56 -0.79 6.90
N ALA A 90 2.70 0.44 6.40
CA ALA A 90 1.55 1.24 6.00
C ALA A 90 0.69 0.56 4.92
N GLN A 91 1.33 -0.05 3.91
CA GLN A 91 0.64 -0.77 2.85
C GLN A 91 -0.07 -2.04 3.36
N TRP A 92 0.59 -2.82 4.22
CA TRP A 92 -0.04 -4.02 4.79
C TRP A 92 -1.28 -3.67 5.61
N LYS A 93 -1.23 -2.58 6.38
CA LYS A 93 -2.36 -2.11 7.17
C LYS A 93 -3.55 -1.68 6.32
N VAL A 94 -3.33 -1.01 5.19
CA VAL A 94 -4.44 -0.65 4.27
C VAL A 94 -5.11 -1.91 3.74
N LYS A 95 -4.32 -2.87 3.22
CA LYS A 95 -4.87 -4.12 2.68
C LYS A 95 -5.66 -4.92 3.71
N SER A 96 -5.14 -5.02 4.94
CA SER A 96 -5.86 -5.69 6.02
C SER A 96 -7.14 -4.94 6.42
N HIS A 97 -7.10 -3.61 6.48
CA HIS A 97 -8.25 -2.79 6.80
C HIS A 97 -9.36 -2.89 5.75
N ASP A 98 -9.01 -2.81 4.47
CA ASP A 98 -9.97 -2.94 3.37
C ASP A 98 -10.61 -4.32 3.39
N VAL A 99 -9.83 -5.39 3.53
CA VAL A 99 -10.36 -6.77 3.67
C VAL A 99 -11.34 -6.87 4.84
N GLN A 100 -11.02 -6.27 6.00
CA GLN A 100 -11.93 -6.25 7.15
C GLN A 100 -13.22 -5.47 6.87
N ILE A 101 -13.15 -4.31 6.21
CA ILE A 101 -14.34 -3.54 5.83
C ILE A 101 -15.22 -4.35 4.87
N PHE A 102 -14.62 -4.92 3.83
CA PHE A 102 -15.37 -5.73 2.86
C PHE A 102 -16.01 -6.96 3.52
N ALA A 103 -15.26 -7.67 4.37
CA ALA A 103 -15.81 -8.80 5.12
C ALA A 103 -16.98 -8.36 6.01
N ASN A 104 -16.86 -7.26 6.75
CA ASN A 104 -17.93 -6.77 7.61
C ASN A 104 -19.16 -6.28 6.85
N GLN A 105 -18.99 -5.75 5.63
CA GLN A 105 -20.09 -5.19 4.85
C GLN A 105 -20.81 -6.23 3.96
N PHE A 106 -20.12 -7.29 3.54
CA PHE A 106 -20.65 -8.23 2.55
C PHE A 106 -20.63 -9.71 2.99
N ALA A 107 -20.13 -10.05 4.18
CA ALA A 107 -20.26 -11.42 4.68
C ALA A 107 -21.72 -11.67 5.13
N PRO A 108 -22.44 -12.62 4.52
CA PRO A 108 -23.66 -13.14 5.12
C PRO A 108 -23.22 -14.09 6.23
N PHE A 109 -23.54 -13.74 7.48
CA PHE A 109 -23.34 -14.56 8.69
C PHE A 109 -21.91 -14.66 9.24
N PRO A 110 -21.77 -14.76 10.59
CA PRO A 110 -20.48 -14.93 11.23
C PRO A 110 -19.87 -16.22 10.71
N MET A 111 -18.61 -16.15 10.29
CA MET A 111 -17.76 -17.32 10.13
C MET A 111 -17.66 -18.00 11.49
N LEU A 112 -18.64 -18.85 11.81
CA LEU A 112 -18.52 -19.85 12.86
C LEU A 112 -17.23 -20.61 12.56
N PRO A 113 -16.36 -20.80 13.57
CA PRO A 113 -15.16 -21.58 13.37
C PRO A 113 -15.62 -23.00 13.05
N PHE A 114 -15.56 -23.38 11.78
CA PHE A 114 -15.59 -24.76 11.29
C PHE A 114 -14.36 -25.57 11.79
N TRP A 115 -13.75 -25.14 12.90
CA TRP A 115 -12.63 -25.79 13.56
C TRP A 115 -13.05 -26.69 14.72
N HIS A 116 -14.30 -26.62 15.19
CA HIS A 116 -14.78 -27.47 16.30
C HIS A 116 -15.44 -28.78 15.86
N SER A 117 -15.32 -29.18 14.59
CA SER A 117 -15.84 -30.48 14.11
C SER A 117 -14.80 -31.26 13.28
N ILE A 118 -13.53 -31.21 13.69
CA ILE A 118 -12.55 -32.26 13.36
C ILE A 118 -12.00 -32.80 14.69
N GLN A 119 -12.90 -33.30 15.52
CA GLN A 119 -12.51 -34.07 16.70
C GLN A 119 -13.46 -35.26 16.90
N SER A 120 -13.63 -36.05 15.85
CA SER A 120 -14.19 -37.40 15.98
C SER A 120 -13.96 -38.20 14.70
N HIS A 121 -13.05 -39.17 14.81
CA HIS A 121 -12.78 -40.28 13.91
C HIS A 121 -11.91 -39.98 12.69
N HIS A 122 -10.63 -40.38 12.76
CA HIS A 122 -9.98 -41.41 11.93
C HIS A 122 -8.50 -41.52 12.40
N PRO A 123 -7.98 -42.71 12.73
CA PRO A 123 -6.54 -42.87 12.93
C PRO A 123 -5.82 -42.60 11.61
N PHE A 124 -4.89 -41.64 11.65
CA PHE A 124 -3.94 -41.32 10.60
C PHE A 124 -3.13 -42.59 10.25
N GLN A 125 -3.47 -43.22 9.12
CA GLN A 125 -2.55 -44.12 8.43
C GLN A 125 -1.65 -43.27 7.52
N SER A 126 -0.37 -43.24 7.85
CA SER A 126 0.68 -42.58 7.08
C SER A 126 0.76 -43.16 5.65
N PRO A 127 0.59 -42.37 4.58
CA PRO A 127 0.98 -42.81 3.26
C PRO A 127 2.51 -42.74 3.15
N SER A 128 3.09 -43.86 2.73
CA SER A 128 4.50 -44.07 2.41
C SER A 128 5.08 -43.01 1.47
N LYS A 129 6.36 -42.68 1.71
CA LYS A 129 7.25 -41.79 0.96
C LYS A 129 6.99 -41.80 -0.56
N ILE A 130 6.51 -40.69 -1.10
CA ILE A 130 6.62 -40.40 -2.53
C ILE A 130 7.98 -39.71 -2.75
N THR A 131 8.84 -40.42 -3.46
CA THR A 131 10.15 -40.01 -3.92
C THR A 131 10.04 -38.78 -4.84
N VAL A 132 10.91 -37.80 -4.60
CA VAL A 132 11.11 -36.62 -5.45
C VAL A 132 11.50 -37.06 -6.85
N ALA A 133 10.62 -36.83 -7.83
CA ALA A 133 10.96 -36.93 -9.24
C ALA A 133 11.80 -35.70 -9.63
N LYS A 134 13.06 -35.97 -9.99
CA LYS A 134 14.06 -35.03 -10.47
C LYS A 134 13.59 -34.48 -11.83
N LYS A 135 13.42 -33.16 -11.95
CA LYS A 135 13.19 -32.49 -13.25
C LYS A 135 14.49 -32.58 -14.07
N PRO A 136 14.49 -33.10 -15.31
CA PRO A 136 15.70 -33.18 -16.12
C PRO A 136 16.13 -31.79 -16.60
N SER A 137 17.45 -31.66 -16.69
CA SER A 137 18.23 -30.51 -17.10
C SER A 137 18.18 -30.26 -18.61
N ASN A 138 18.49 -29.02 -18.98
CA ASN A 138 18.92 -28.53 -20.29
C ASN A 138 17.84 -28.30 -21.35
N PHE A 139 17.42 -27.05 -21.45
CA PHE A 139 16.92 -26.48 -22.69
C PHE A 139 18.05 -25.64 -23.30
N ASP A 140 18.71 -26.21 -24.31
CA ASP A 140 19.78 -25.57 -25.05
C ASP A 140 19.19 -24.51 -25.98
N VAL A 141 19.56 -23.25 -25.80
CA VAL A 141 19.06 -22.11 -26.60
C VAL A 141 19.81 -22.00 -27.94
N ALA A 142 20.76 -22.91 -28.21
CA ALA A 142 21.63 -22.89 -29.39
C ALA A 142 20.98 -23.44 -30.68
N SER A 143 19.73 -23.90 -30.66
CA SER A 143 19.04 -24.43 -31.86
C SER A 143 18.12 -23.44 -32.58
N LEU A 144 18.03 -22.18 -32.12
CA LEU A 144 17.09 -21.17 -32.65
C LEU A 144 17.73 -20.08 -33.54
N LEU A 145 18.96 -20.28 -34.01
CA LEU A 145 19.61 -19.40 -35.00
C LEU A 145 20.23 -20.20 -36.15
N LYS A 146 19.41 -20.99 -36.84
CA LYS A 146 19.63 -21.36 -38.24
C LYS A 146 18.26 -21.45 -38.88
N ASN A 147 17.89 -20.40 -39.63
CA ASN A 147 17.22 -20.45 -40.92
C ASN A 147 17.03 -19.01 -41.42
N ASP A 148 17.64 -18.77 -42.57
CA ASP A 148 17.52 -17.67 -43.55
C ASP A 148 18.02 -16.27 -43.19
#